data_AF-A0A508ZZN0-F1
#
_entry.id   AF-A0A508ZZN0-F1
#
_cell.length_a   1.000
_cell.length_b   1.000
_cell.length_c   1.000
_cell.angle_alpha   90.00
_cell.angle_beta   90.00
_cell.angle_gamma   90.00
#
_symmetry.space_group_name_H-M   'P 1'
#
loop_
_entity.id
_entity.type
_entity.pdbx_description
1 polymer ?
#
loop_
_entity_poly.entity_id
_entity_poly.type
_entity_poly.pdbx_seq_one_letter_code
_entity_poly.pdbx_strand_id
1 'polypeptide(L)'
;MAPRIKTHDNRNVMNYLKGKSYNGRTQKKIKEIIEFVTDKEQFHNAKGGNSLYLFEALKRVPDLTNTEVGKCINDFRLEILLNQLRGKLEHTGIQYINSNRYDPEGFVNIQFLKHYSSDFEEFELLGSTSIKNYGKAAREASKLLEMKINVPVLDDSIKQYLDDLIKNGIDKKLIIDYLKNKKT
;
A
#
# COMPACT_ATOMS: atom_id res chain seq x y z
N MET A 1 -3.49 -1.04 30.92
CA MET A 1 -3.82 -1.76 29.66
C MET A 1 -3.34 -0.92 28.49
N ALA A 2 -2.56 -1.49 27.57
CA ALA A 2 -2.20 -0.77 26.34
C ALA A 2 -3.46 -0.55 25.49
N PRO A 3 -3.67 0.65 24.91
CA PRO A 3 -4.83 0.91 24.07
C PRO A 3 -4.86 -0.03 22.86
N ARG A 4 -6.05 -0.54 22.49
CA ARG A 4 -6.22 -1.43 21.34
C ARG A 4 -5.75 -0.72 20.05
N ILE A 5 -4.90 -1.39 19.30
CA ILE A 5 -4.44 -0.90 17.98
C ILE A 5 -5.65 -0.82 17.07
N LYS A 6 -5.93 0.38 16.54
CA LYS A 6 -6.96 0.56 15.50
C LYS A 6 -6.43 -0.06 14.20
N THR A 7 -7.15 -1.03 13.65
CA THR A 7 -6.79 -1.76 12.42
C THR A 7 -8.03 -1.94 11.52
N HIS A 8 -7.81 -2.21 10.24
CA HIS A 8 -8.84 -2.58 9.27
C HIS A 8 -8.18 -3.44 8.17
N ASP A 9 -8.80 -4.57 7.83
CA ASP A 9 -8.37 -5.42 6.70
C ASP A 9 -8.65 -4.68 5.39
N ASN A 10 -7.62 -4.52 4.57
CA ASN A 10 -7.63 -3.81 3.29
C ASN A 10 -7.34 -4.74 2.10
N ARG A 11 -7.28 -6.07 2.30
CA ARG A 11 -6.90 -7.02 1.24
C ARG A 11 -7.77 -6.94 0.00
N ASN A 12 -9.08 -6.68 0.15
CA ASN A 12 -10.00 -6.51 -0.98
C ASN A 12 -9.62 -5.32 -1.86
N VAL A 13 -9.43 -4.16 -1.24
CA VAL A 13 -9.03 -2.92 -1.90
C VAL A 13 -7.61 -3.05 -2.47
N MET A 14 -6.68 -3.62 -1.70
CA MET A 14 -5.31 -3.92 -2.13
C MET A 14 -5.28 -4.76 -3.41
N ASN A 15 -6.07 -5.84 -3.46
CA ASN A 15 -6.20 -6.69 -4.65
C ASN A 15 -6.82 -5.93 -5.82
N TYR A 16 -7.85 -5.11 -5.58
CA TYR A 16 -8.46 -4.27 -6.62
C TYR A 16 -7.49 -3.22 -7.17
N LEU A 17 -6.61 -2.68 -6.34
CA LEU A 17 -5.62 -1.66 -6.70
C LEU A 17 -4.31 -2.25 -7.28
N LYS A 18 -4.14 -3.57 -7.23
CA LYS A 18 -2.95 -4.24 -7.76
C LYS A 18 -2.72 -3.90 -9.23
N GLY A 19 -1.50 -3.49 -9.56
CA GLY A 19 -1.12 -3.08 -10.92
C GLY A 19 -1.69 -1.73 -11.39
N LYS A 20 -2.48 -1.03 -10.56
CA LYS A 20 -2.97 0.33 -10.87
C LYS A 20 -1.97 1.37 -10.40
N SER A 21 -2.02 2.53 -11.06
CA SER A 21 -1.27 3.72 -10.67
C SER A 21 -2.23 4.88 -10.43
N TYR A 22 -1.94 5.72 -9.43
CA TYR A 22 -2.78 6.86 -9.09
C TYR A 22 -2.94 7.81 -10.30
N ASN A 23 -1.83 8.14 -10.98
CA ASN A 23 -1.84 9.02 -12.14
C ASN A 23 -2.26 8.33 -13.45
N GLY A 24 -2.40 7.00 -13.46
CA GLY A 24 -2.80 6.24 -14.65
C GLY A 24 -4.25 5.75 -14.60
N ARG A 25 -4.44 4.45 -14.91
CA ARG A 25 -5.74 3.78 -15.12
C ARG A 25 -6.58 3.55 -13.85
N THR A 26 -6.49 4.45 -12.87
CA THR A 26 -7.39 4.45 -11.71
C THR A 26 -8.65 5.23 -12.05
N GLN A 27 -9.83 4.64 -11.82
CA GLN A 27 -11.12 5.27 -12.12
C GLN A 27 -11.30 6.56 -11.31
N LYS A 28 -11.94 7.57 -11.91
CA LYS A 28 -12.15 8.89 -11.29
C LYS A 28 -12.81 8.78 -9.90
N LYS A 29 -13.87 7.98 -9.77
CA LYS A 29 -14.58 7.73 -8.50
C LYS A 29 -13.69 7.22 -7.35
N ILE A 30 -12.60 6.51 -7.68
CA ILE A 30 -11.64 5.97 -6.70
C ILE A 30 -10.71 7.09 -6.25
N LYS A 31 -10.25 7.93 -7.18
CA LYS A 31 -9.43 9.11 -6.87
C LYS A 31 -10.20 10.10 -6.00
N GLU A 32 -11.46 10.35 -6.34
CA GLU A 32 -12.34 11.25 -5.57
C GLU A 32 -12.48 10.82 -4.10
N ILE A 33 -12.57 9.51 -3.81
CA ILE A 33 -12.59 9.00 -2.42
C ILE A 33 -11.28 9.28 -1.70
N ILE A 34 -10.16 9.02 -2.38
CA ILE A 34 -8.83 9.23 -1.79
C ILE A 34 -8.60 10.71 -1.53
N GLU A 35 -8.94 11.57 -2.49
CA GLU A 35 -8.85 13.02 -2.39
C GLU A 35 -9.74 13.54 -1.24
N PHE A 36 -10.97 13.03 -1.12
CA PHE A 36 -11.90 13.36 -0.05
C PHE A 36 -11.33 13.08 1.35
N VAL A 37 -10.72 11.91 1.56
CA VAL A 37 -10.16 11.58 2.89
C VAL A 37 -8.78 12.20 3.14
N THR A 38 -8.11 12.72 2.11
CA THR A 38 -6.82 13.44 2.21
C THR A 38 -6.96 14.95 2.06
N ASP A 39 -8.12 15.51 2.42
CA ASP A 39 -8.39 16.92 2.21
C ASP A 39 -7.40 17.85 2.95
N LYS A 40 -7.22 19.03 2.39
CA LYS A 40 -6.19 20.03 2.73
C LYS A 40 -6.22 20.43 4.20
N GLU A 41 -7.37 20.45 4.86
CA GLU A 41 -7.50 20.87 6.26
C GLU A 41 -6.78 19.92 7.23
N GLN A 42 -6.82 18.61 6.98
CA GLN A 42 -6.23 17.61 7.89
C GLN A 42 -4.78 17.25 7.53
N PHE A 43 -4.35 17.53 6.30
CA PHE A 43 -3.05 17.13 5.81
C PHE A 43 -2.13 18.31 5.43
N HIS A 44 -2.59 19.56 5.59
CA HIS A 44 -1.83 20.80 5.42
C HIS A 44 -0.93 20.85 4.16
N ASN A 45 -1.39 20.32 3.02
CA ASN A 45 -0.55 20.22 1.83
C ASN A 45 -1.28 20.68 0.57
N ALA A 46 -0.70 21.66 -0.13
CA ALA A 46 -1.34 22.33 -1.25
C ALA A 46 -1.23 21.58 -2.61
N LYS A 47 -0.45 20.48 -2.70
CA LYS A 47 0.04 19.93 -3.99
C LYS A 47 -0.33 18.47 -4.31
N GLY A 48 -1.40 17.90 -3.74
CA GLY A 48 -1.93 16.57 -4.16
C GLY A 48 -1.05 15.33 -3.88
N GLY A 49 0.21 15.51 -3.42
CA GLY A 49 1.11 14.41 -3.07
C GLY A 49 0.60 13.50 -1.94
N ASN A 50 -0.29 14.01 -1.09
CA ASN A 50 -0.89 13.24 0.00
C ASN A 50 -1.78 12.11 -0.50
N SER A 51 -2.54 12.36 -1.57
CA SER A 51 -3.42 11.34 -2.17
C SER A 51 -2.61 10.21 -2.78
N LEU A 52 -1.45 10.51 -3.37
CA LEU A 52 -0.53 9.50 -3.89
C LEU A 52 0.03 8.61 -2.77
N TYR A 53 0.46 9.20 -1.65
CA TYR A 53 0.94 8.44 -0.49
C TYR A 53 -0.14 7.54 0.09
N LEU A 54 -1.37 8.05 0.21
CA LEU A 54 -2.49 7.25 0.67
C LEU A 54 -2.81 6.11 -0.31
N PHE A 55 -2.80 6.38 -1.60
CA PHE A 55 -3.03 5.38 -2.64
C PHE A 55 -2.02 4.23 -2.56
N GLU A 56 -0.73 4.54 -2.39
CA GLU A 56 0.29 3.51 -2.27
C GLU A 56 0.15 2.69 -0.97
N ALA A 57 -0.25 3.32 0.14
CA ALA A 57 -0.57 2.59 1.37
C ALA A 57 -1.73 1.61 1.17
N LEU A 58 -2.84 2.07 0.56
CA LEU A 58 -4.00 1.22 0.24
C LEU A 58 -3.66 0.07 -0.73
N LYS A 59 -2.61 0.23 -1.53
CA LYS A 59 -2.19 -0.76 -2.53
C LYS A 59 -1.19 -1.79 -1.99
N ARG A 60 -0.49 -1.50 -0.88
CA ARG A 60 0.59 -2.36 -0.36
C ARG A 60 0.33 -2.91 1.04
N VAL A 61 -0.46 -2.23 1.87
CA VAL A 61 -0.65 -2.58 3.28
C VAL A 61 -1.91 -3.44 3.46
N PRO A 62 -1.81 -4.71 3.89
CA PRO A 62 -2.98 -5.56 4.11
C PRO A 62 -3.75 -5.17 5.38
N ASP A 63 -3.05 -4.83 6.46
CA ASP A 63 -3.65 -4.48 7.75
C ASP A 63 -3.37 -3.00 8.07
N LEU A 64 -4.38 -2.15 7.94
CA LEU A 64 -4.25 -0.69 8.03
C LEU A 64 -4.14 -0.19 9.47
N THR A 65 -2.98 -0.44 10.07
CA THR A 65 -2.55 0.21 11.31
C THR A 65 -1.84 1.52 11.01
N ASN A 66 -1.73 2.41 12.02
CA ASN A 66 -0.96 3.64 11.84
C ASN A 66 0.50 3.34 11.50
N THR A 67 1.09 2.34 12.17
CA THR A 67 2.49 1.94 12.01
C THR A 67 2.78 1.44 10.60
N GLU A 68 2.01 0.48 10.11
CA GLU A 68 2.26 -0.14 8.81
C GLU A 68 2.00 0.85 7.65
N VAL A 69 0.98 1.71 7.80
CA VAL A 69 0.76 2.82 6.85
C VAL A 69 1.94 3.80 6.86
N GLY A 70 2.45 4.15 8.04
CA GLY A 70 3.61 5.04 8.19
C GLY A 70 4.88 4.47 7.56
N LYS A 71 5.18 3.18 7.82
CA LYS A 71 6.31 2.46 7.19
C LYS A 71 6.20 2.47 5.68
N CYS A 72 5.05 2.08 5.14
CA CYS A 72 4.80 2.06 3.70
C CYS A 72 4.98 3.43 3.04
N ILE A 73 4.49 4.51 3.65
CA ILE A 73 4.60 5.84 3.07
C ILE A 73 6.06 6.34 3.13
N ASN A 74 6.75 6.16 4.24
CA ASN A 74 8.16 6.57 4.36
C ASN A 74 9.05 5.79 3.37
N ASP A 75 8.79 4.50 3.20
CA ASP A 75 9.46 3.67 2.20
C ASP A 75 9.21 4.20 0.78
N PHE A 76 7.96 4.49 0.43
CA PHE A 76 7.61 5.05 -0.87
C PHE A 76 8.23 6.44 -1.12
N ARG A 77 8.30 7.29 -0.10
CA ARG A 77 9.00 8.59 -0.18
C ARG A 77 10.49 8.43 -0.45
N LEU A 78 11.12 7.43 0.18
CA LEU A 78 12.51 7.08 -0.09
C LEU A 78 12.70 6.52 -1.51
N GLU A 79 11.78 5.67 -2.00
CA GLU A 79 11.82 5.20 -3.39
C GLU A 79 11.78 6.35 -4.41
N ILE A 80 10.96 7.37 -4.16
CA ILE A 80 10.92 8.58 -5.00
C ILE A 80 12.27 9.29 -4.99
N LEU A 81 12.84 9.53 -3.80
CA LEU A 81 14.13 10.21 -3.66
C LEU A 81 15.26 9.41 -4.35
N LEU A 82 15.34 8.11 -4.11
CA LEU A 82 16.33 7.24 -4.75
C LEU A 82 16.22 7.27 -6.27
N ASN A 83 14.99 7.33 -6.81
CA ASN A 83 14.79 7.48 -8.25
C ASN A 83 15.27 8.84 -8.78
N GLN A 84 15.14 9.92 -8.01
CA GLN A 84 15.68 11.24 -8.37
C GLN A 84 17.21 11.28 -8.31
N LEU A 85 17.82 10.49 -7.43
CA LEU A 85 19.27 10.35 -7.29
C LEU A 85 19.89 9.36 -8.30
N ARG A 86 19.08 8.71 -9.16
CA ARG A 86 19.60 7.86 -10.24
C ARG A 86 20.48 8.68 -11.17
N GLY A 87 21.75 8.31 -11.26
CA GLY A 87 22.78 9.02 -12.03
C GLY A 87 23.72 9.88 -11.18
N LYS A 88 23.36 10.18 -9.92
CA LYS A 88 24.28 10.73 -8.92
C LYS A 88 24.93 9.63 -8.08
N LEU A 89 24.14 8.64 -7.70
CA LEU A 89 24.61 7.46 -6.99
C LEU A 89 24.95 6.34 -7.96
N GLU A 90 26.04 5.64 -7.69
CA GLU A 90 26.39 4.41 -8.40
C GLU A 90 25.31 3.35 -8.22
N HIS A 91 25.15 2.49 -9.23
CA HIS A 91 24.17 1.42 -9.21
C HIS A 91 24.35 0.46 -8.02
N THR A 92 25.60 0.11 -7.71
CA THR A 92 26.00 -0.69 -6.54
C THR A 92 25.58 -0.02 -5.22
N GLY A 93 25.71 1.30 -5.13
CA GLY A 93 25.26 2.06 -3.97
C GLY A 93 23.75 2.03 -3.78
N ILE A 94 22.98 2.17 -4.87
CA ILE A 94 21.52 2.04 -4.81
C ILE A 94 21.11 0.62 -4.37
N GLN A 95 21.78 -0.42 -4.86
CA GLN A 95 21.53 -1.81 -4.43
C GLN A 95 21.83 -1.99 -2.94
N TYR A 96 22.94 -1.43 -2.45
CA TYR A 96 23.33 -1.50 -1.05
C TYR A 96 22.30 -0.81 -0.15
N ILE A 97 21.85 0.40 -0.51
CA ILE A 97 20.79 1.10 0.21
C ILE A 97 19.52 0.25 0.25
N ASN A 98 19.06 -0.27 -0.89
CA ASN A 98 17.84 -1.08 -0.94
C ASN A 98 17.89 -2.32 -0.04
N SER A 99 19.08 -2.85 0.23
CA SER A 99 19.27 -4.02 1.08
C SER A 99 19.36 -3.68 2.58
N ASN A 100 19.72 -2.44 2.93
CA ASN A 100 20.06 -2.04 4.30
C ASN A 100 19.24 -0.84 4.83
N ARG A 101 18.31 -0.30 4.02
CA ARG A 101 17.54 0.91 4.34
C ARG A 101 16.59 0.78 5.53
N TYR A 102 16.40 -0.42 6.08
CA TYR A 102 15.48 -0.66 7.18
C TYR A 102 16.21 -0.90 8.50
N ASP A 103 15.60 -0.44 9.59
CA ASP A 103 15.97 -0.85 10.94
C ASP A 103 15.39 -2.24 11.27
N PRO A 104 15.76 -2.85 12.42
CA PRO A 104 15.24 -4.17 12.82
C PRO A 104 13.72 -4.24 12.98
N GLU A 105 13.04 -3.11 13.15
CA GLU A 105 11.59 -3.02 13.28
C GLU A 105 10.88 -2.80 11.91
N GLY A 106 11.66 -2.68 10.83
CA GLY A 106 11.18 -2.48 9.47
C GLY A 106 10.83 -1.04 9.12
N PHE A 107 11.29 -0.05 9.90
CA PHE A 107 11.18 1.37 9.51
C PHE A 107 12.38 1.79 8.68
N VAL A 108 12.20 2.82 7.85
CA VAL A 108 13.31 3.45 7.13
C VAL A 108 14.32 4.00 8.14
N ASN A 109 15.55 3.51 8.08
CA ASN A 109 16.65 3.93 8.95
C ASN A 109 17.28 5.23 8.41
N ILE A 110 16.73 6.36 8.84
CA ILE A 110 17.18 7.69 8.42
C ILE A 110 18.64 7.97 8.82
N GLN A 111 19.10 7.46 9.96
CA GLN A 111 20.47 7.68 10.43
C GLN A 111 21.48 6.97 9.52
N PHE A 112 21.17 5.73 9.12
CA PHE A 112 21.96 5.02 8.11
C PHE A 112 22.02 5.79 6.79
N LEU A 113 20.89 6.27 6.29
CA LEU A 113 20.85 6.99 5.00
C LEU A 113 21.69 8.27 5.02
N LYS A 114 21.56 9.08 6.08
CA LYS A 114 22.34 10.31 6.27
C LYS A 114 23.82 10.04 6.42
N HIS A 115 24.19 8.97 7.12
CA HIS A 115 25.59 8.55 7.22
C HIS A 115 26.15 8.07 5.88
N TYR A 116 25.31 7.43 5.05
CA TYR A 116 25.73 6.89 3.76
C TYR A 116 26.00 7.98 2.70
N SER A 117 25.16 9.01 2.61
CA SER A 117 25.38 10.14 1.69
C SER A 117 24.72 11.43 2.21
N SER A 118 25.37 12.57 1.96
CA SER A 118 24.83 13.90 2.21
C SER A 118 23.59 14.22 1.36
N ASP A 119 23.34 13.48 0.27
CA ASP A 119 22.10 13.60 -0.52
C ASP A 119 20.83 13.30 0.30
N PHE A 120 20.96 12.66 1.46
CA PHE A 120 19.85 12.34 2.37
C PHE A 120 19.71 13.31 3.55
N GLU A 121 20.54 14.36 3.64
CA GLU A 121 20.55 15.24 4.82
C GLU A 121 19.19 15.94 5.05
N GLU A 122 18.54 16.37 3.96
CA GLU A 122 17.22 17.02 3.99
C GLU A 122 16.06 16.02 3.98
N PHE A 123 16.33 14.71 3.87
CA PHE A 123 15.27 13.71 3.86
C PHE A 123 14.72 13.50 5.27
N GLU A 124 13.46 13.86 5.50
CA GLU A 124 12.77 13.69 6.77
C GLU A 124 11.65 12.65 6.71
N LEU A 125 11.55 11.80 7.73
CA LEU A 125 10.43 10.87 7.89
C LEU A 125 9.14 11.60 8.27
N LEU A 126 7.99 11.00 7.99
CA LEU A 126 6.71 11.53 8.45
C LEU A 126 6.67 11.61 9.98
N GLY A 127 6.24 12.77 10.49
CA GLY A 127 5.98 12.97 11.90
C GLY A 127 4.81 12.13 12.42
N SER A 128 4.78 11.91 13.74
CA SER A 128 3.78 11.05 14.39
C SER A 128 2.32 11.48 14.14
N THR A 129 2.06 12.79 14.09
CA THR A 129 0.74 13.34 13.75
C THR A 129 0.33 12.98 12.32
N SER A 130 1.22 13.17 11.34
CA SER A 130 0.97 12.80 9.95
C SER A 130 0.69 11.31 9.80
N ILE A 131 1.49 10.46 10.46
CA ILE A 131 1.28 9.00 10.46
C ILE A 131 -0.11 8.64 11.02
N LYS A 132 -0.55 9.28 12.10
CA LYS A 132 -1.90 9.09 12.64
C LYS A 132 -2.99 9.51 11.67
N ASN A 133 -2.82 10.65 10.99
CA ASN A 133 -3.77 11.15 10.00
C ASN A 133 -3.87 10.21 8.79
N TYR A 134 -2.74 9.77 8.23
CA TYR A 134 -2.72 8.78 7.15
C TYR A 134 -3.32 7.44 7.57
N GLY A 135 -3.02 6.94 8.78
CA GLY A 135 -3.63 5.71 9.28
C GLY A 135 -5.14 5.82 9.43
N LYS A 136 -5.67 6.99 9.86
CA LYS A 136 -7.12 7.25 9.90
C LYS A 136 -7.71 7.28 8.49
N ALA A 137 -7.14 8.08 7.60
CA ALA A 137 -7.62 8.23 6.23
C ALA A 137 -7.56 6.92 5.44
N ALA A 138 -6.54 6.08 5.65
CA ALA A 138 -6.44 4.79 4.96
C ALA A 138 -7.58 3.86 5.35
N ARG A 139 -7.87 3.78 6.66
CA ARG A 139 -8.99 2.96 7.15
C ARG A 139 -10.33 3.48 6.63
N GLU A 140 -10.49 4.79 6.51
CA GLU A 140 -11.72 5.41 5.99
C GLU A 140 -11.88 5.21 4.48
N ALA A 141 -10.82 5.48 3.70
CA ALA A 141 -10.81 5.23 2.27
C ALA A 141 -11.05 3.77 1.94
N SER A 142 -10.40 2.83 2.63
CA SER A 142 -10.60 1.40 2.39
C SER A 142 -12.07 1.03 2.51
N LYS A 143 -12.76 1.42 3.59
CA LYS A 143 -14.20 1.19 3.76
C LYS A 143 -15.05 1.79 2.64
N LEU A 144 -14.79 3.05 2.29
CA LEU A 144 -15.52 3.73 1.21
C LEU A 144 -15.27 3.06 -0.15
N LEU A 145 -14.06 2.60 -0.39
CA LEU A 145 -13.68 1.90 -1.61
C LEU A 145 -14.34 0.53 -1.68
N GLU A 146 -14.38 -0.24 -0.59
CA GLU A 146 -15.07 -1.53 -0.50
C GLU A 146 -16.54 -1.41 -0.94
N MET A 147 -17.23 -0.32 -0.58
CA MET A 147 -18.60 -0.06 -1.01
C MET A 147 -18.74 0.26 -2.52
N LYS A 148 -17.65 0.63 -3.20
CA LYS A 148 -17.67 1.08 -4.61
C LYS A 148 -16.99 0.10 -5.58
N ILE A 149 -16.17 -0.81 -5.06
CA ILE A 149 -15.58 -1.88 -5.83
C ILE A 149 -16.57 -3.05 -5.81
N ASN A 150 -17.03 -3.48 -6.99
CA ASN A 150 -17.61 -4.81 -7.11
C ASN A 150 -16.43 -5.77 -7.02
N VAL A 151 -16.08 -6.23 -5.82
CA VAL A 151 -15.32 -7.46 -5.70
C VAL A 151 -16.30 -8.56 -6.10
N PRO A 152 -16.09 -9.31 -7.18
CA PRO A 152 -16.85 -10.52 -7.41
C PRO A 152 -16.50 -11.47 -6.25
N VAL A 153 -17.34 -11.46 -5.23
CA VAL A 153 -17.29 -12.44 -4.16
C VAL A 153 -17.89 -13.68 -4.76
N LEU A 154 -17.10 -14.75 -4.83
CA LEU A 154 -17.65 -16.07 -5.12
C LEU A 154 -18.71 -16.34 -4.06
N ASP A 155 -19.90 -16.70 -4.52
CA ASP A 155 -20.98 -17.13 -3.64
C ASP A 155 -20.46 -18.22 -2.70
N ASP A 156 -20.89 -18.22 -1.43
CA ASP A 156 -20.35 -19.15 -0.43
C ASP A 156 -20.62 -20.61 -0.81
N SER A 157 -21.68 -20.89 -1.56
CA SER A 157 -21.92 -22.21 -2.15
C SER A 157 -20.83 -22.63 -3.14
N ILE A 158 -20.34 -21.69 -3.96
CA ILE A 158 -19.28 -21.93 -4.94
C ILE A 158 -17.94 -22.09 -4.22
N LYS A 159 -17.67 -21.27 -3.18
CA LYS A 159 -16.46 -21.43 -2.36
C LYS A 159 -16.41 -22.82 -1.73
N GLN A 160 -17.50 -23.22 -1.09
CA GLN A 160 -17.61 -24.51 -0.42
C GLN A 160 -17.45 -25.66 -1.42
N TYR A 161 -18.06 -25.56 -2.60
CA TYR A 161 -17.86 -26.53 -3.68
C TYR A 161 -16.39 -26.62 -4.13
N LEU A 162 -15.71 -25.49 -4.34
CA LEU A 162 -14.30 -25.49 -4.73
C LEU A 162 -13.40 -26.08 -3.63
N ASP A 163 -13.68 -25.77 -2.36
CA ASP A 163 -12.96 -26.33 -1.22
C ASP A 163 -13.19 -27.84 -1.10
N ASP A 164 -14.40 -28.33 -1.36
CA ASP A 164 -14.72 -29.76 -1.35
C ASP A 164 -14.03 -30.51 -2.49
N LEU A 165 -13.93 -29.92 -3.69
CA LEU A 165 -13.15 -30.51 -4.78
C LEU A 165 -11.67 -30.66 -4.41
N ILE A 166 -11.09 -29.65 -3.75
CA ILE A 166 -9.69 -29.70 -3.28
C ILE A 166 -9.53 -30.76 -2.18
N LYS A 167 -10.47 -30.83 -1.21
CA LYS A 167 -10.47 -31.86 -0.15
C LYS A 167 -10.59 -33.27 -0.73
N ASN A 168 -11.35 -33.44 -1.81
CA ASN A 168 -11.50 -34.71 -2.52
C ASN A 168 -10.32 -35.04 -3.45
N GLY A 169 -9.21 -34.30 -3.35
CA GLY A 169 -7.95 -34.62 -4.03
C GLY A 169 -7.80 -34.08 -5.44
N ILE A 170 -8.70 -33.19 -5.88
CA ILE A 170 -8.54 -32.53 -7.18
C ILE A 170 -7.48 -31.44 -7.08
N ASP A 171 -6.50 -31.48 -7.98
CA ASP A 171 -5.45 -30.47 -8.06
C ASP A 171 -6.05 -29.09 -8.38
N LYS A 172 -5.71 -28.11 -7.53
CA LYS A 172 -6.06 -26.70 -7.71
C LYS A 172 -5.68 -26.18 -9.09
N LYS A 173 -4.57 -26.65 -9.68
CA LYS A 173 -4.13 -26.24 -11.01
C LYS A 173 -5.11 -26.68 -12.10
N LEU A 174 -5.63 -27.92 -12.01
CA LEU A 174 -6.64 -28.43 -12.95
C LEU A 174 -7.96 -27.65 -12.85
N ILE A 175 -8.38 -27.31 -11.63
CA ILE A 175 -9.56 -26.47 -11.38
C ILE A 175 -9.38 -25.11 -12.07
N ILE A 176 -8.22 -24.46 -11.87
CA ILE A 176 -7.91 -23.16 -12.48
C ILE A 176 -7.87 -23.26 -14.01
N ASP A 177 -7.25 -24.29 -14.56
CA ASP A 177 -7.12 -24.47 -16.02
C ASP A 177 -8.49 -24.73 -16.67
N TYR A 178 -9.35 -25.52 -16.05
CA TYR A 178 -10.73 -25.71 -16.48
C TYR A 178 -11.52 -24.39 -16.48
N LEU A 179 -11.46 -23.62 -15.38
CA LEU A 179 -12.16 -22.33 -15.27
C LEU A 179 -11.66 -21.31 -16.30
N LYS A 180 -10.36 -21.32 -16.64
CA LYS A 180 -9.80 -20.45 -17.69
C LYS A 180 -10.26 -20.83 -19.09
N ASN A 181 -10.35 -22.13 -19.38
CA ASN A 181 -10.78 -22.65 -20.68
C ASN A 181 -12.28 -22.47 -20.94
N LYS A 182 -13.08 -22.30 -19.88
CA LYS A 182 -14.53 -22.12 -19.96
C LYS A 182 -14.97 -20.67 -20.25
N LYS A 183 -14.06 -19.75 -20.59
CA LYS A 183 -14.42 -18.37 -20.97
C LYS A 183 -15.25 -18.36 -22.26
N THR A 184 -16.57 -18.37 -22.09
CA THR A 184 -17.57 -17.87 -23.05
C THR A 184 -17.73 -16.36 -22.93
#